data_AF-A0A7J9FUM5-F1
#
_entry.id   AF-A0A7J9FUM5-F1
#
_cell.length_a   1.000
_cell.length_b   1.000
_cell.length_c   1.000
_cell.angle_alpha   90.00
_cell.angle_beta   90.00
_cell.angle_gamma   90.00
#
_symmetry.space_group_name_H-M   'P 1'
#
loop_
_entity.id
_entity.type
_entity.pdbx_description
1 polymer ?
#
loop_
_entity_poly.entity_id
_entity_poly.type
_entity_poly.pdbx_seq_one_letter_code
_entity_poly.pdbx_strand_id
1 'polypeptide(L)'
;MLFPKIRKKLDVNIKDSLRCVSSHVGRNRYQVECRPSSQHVVDLVENSCSCRNWDLTGIPCMHALAVIHLKDEFLETYVQT
;
A
#
# COMPACT_ATOMS: atom_id res chain seq x y z
N MET A 1 -11.00 4.69 -15.61
CA MET A 1 -9.83 5.48 -16.04
C MET A 1 -9.38 6.35 -14.87
N LEU A 2 -8.20 6.11 -14.29
CA LEU A 2 -7.69 6.90 -13.16
C LEU A 2 -7.28 8.31 -13.60
N PHE A 3 -7.67 9.33 -12.83
CA PHE A 3 -7.30 10.73 -13.08
C PHE A 3 -5.77 10.94 -13.10
N PRO A 4 -5.24 11.87 -13.91
CA PRO A 4 -3.78 12.09 -14.02
C PRO A 4 -3.09 12.39 -12.69
N LYS A 5 -3.77 13.08 -11.75
CA LYS A 5 -3.23 13.38 -10.43
C LYS A 5 -3.05 12.13 -9.57
N ILE A 6 -4.02 11.21 -9.62
CA ILE A 6 -3.99 9.94 -8.88
C ILE A 6 -2.85 9.06 -9.42
N ARG A 7 -2.73 8.96 -10.75
CA ARG A 7 -1.64 8.21 -11.41
C ARG A 7 -0.26 8.69 -10.98
N LYS A 8 -0.01 10.01 -11.01
CA LYS A 8 1.28 10.56 -10.56
C LYS A 8 1.59 10.22 -9.10
N LYS A 9 0.60 10.29 -8.22
CA LYS A 9 0.79 9.96 -6.80
C LYS A 9 1.12 8.48 -6.62
N LEU A 10 0.42 7.63 -7.37
CA LEU A 10 0.64 6.19 -7.38
C LEU A 10 2.05 5.84 -7.88
N ASP A 11 2.51 6.42 -9.00
CA ASP A 11 3.84 6.16 -9.57
C ASP A 11 4.97 6.44 -8.57
N VAL A 12 4.83 7.51 -7.77
CA VAL A 12 5.78 7.84 -6.70
C VAL A 12 5.74 6.77 -5.61
N ASN A 13 4.54 6.41 -5.14
CA ASN A 13 4.38 5.41 -4.09
C ASN A 13 4.89 4.01 -4.53
N ILE A 14 4.75 3.65 -5.82
CA ILE A 14 5.29 2.40 -6.39
C ILE A 14 6.82 2.38 -6.31
N LYS A 15 7.48 3.48 -6.67
CA LYS A 15 8.95 3.55 -6.58
C LYS A 15 9.43 3.43 -5.14
N ASP A 16 8.70 4.05 -4.21
CA ASP A 16 9.04 4.01 -2.80
C ASP A 16 8.75 2.64 -2.17
N SER A 17 7.73 1.92 -2.65
CA SER A 17 7.38 0.59 -2.12
C SER A 17 8.45 -0.47 -2.36
N LEU A 18 9.34 -0.28 -3.35
CA LEU A 18 10.47 -1.17 -3.63
C LEU A 18 11.47 -1.26 -2.47
N ARG A 19 11.44 -0.30 -1.54
CA ARG A 19 12.31 -0.27 -0.36
C ARG A 19 11.71 -1.01 0.84
N CYS A 20 10.53 -1.57 0.66
CA CYS A 20 9.74 -2.16 1.73
C CYS A 20 9.77 -3.68 1.67
N VAL A 21 9.96 -4.30 2.82
CA VAL A 21 9.83 -5.75 3.00
C VAL A 21 8.49 -6.01 3.67
N SER A 22 7.71 -6.92 3.07
CA SER A 22 6.38 -7.29 3.56
C SER A 22 6.38 -8.72 4.09
N SER A 23 5.84 -8.91 5.29
CA SER A 23 5.70 -10.20 5.97
C SER A 23 4.23 -10.45 6.27
N HIS A 24 3.73 -11.64 5.96
CA HIS A 24 2.36 -12.03 6.28
C HIS A 24 2.22 -12.29 7.79
N VAL A 25 1.25 -11.64 8.43
CA VAL A 25 1.01 -11.78 9.88
C VAL A 25 -0.24 -12.65 10.15
N GLY A 26 -1.06 -12.88 9.12
CA GLY A 26 -2.28 -13.69 9.21
C GLY A 26 -3.47 -13.02 8.52
N ARG A 27 -4.43 -13.84 8.07
CA ARG A 27 -5.59 -13.39 7.26
C ARG A 27 -5.12 -12.55 6.05
N ASN A 28 -5.61 -11.32 5.92
CA ASN A 28 -5.23 -10.35 4.88
C ASN A 28 -4.39 -9.19 5.46
N ARG A 29 -3.69 -9.44 6.57
CA ARG A 29 -2.84 -8.46 7.23
C ARG A 29 -1.37 -8.74 7.04
N TYR A 30 -0.63 -7.67 6.78
CA TYR A 30 0.78 -7.71 6.46
C TYR A 30 1.52 -6.66 7.28
N GLN A 31 2.65 -7.06 7.83
CA GLN A 31 3.60 -6.15 8.44
C GLN A 31 4.60 -5.73 7.37
N VAL A 32 4.81 -4.43 7.26
CA VAL A 32 5.66 -3.84 6.23
C VAL A 32 6.72 -3.00 6.91
N GLU A 33 7.98 -3.23 6.57
CA GLU A 33 9.12 -2.46 7.05
C GLU A 33 9.86 -1.83 5.86
N CYS A 34 9.90 -0.49 5.81
CA CYS A 34 10.58 0.24 4.72
C CYS A 34 11.85 0.97 5.18
N ARG A 35 12.00 1.16 6.49
CA ARG A 35 13.18 1.73 7.14
C ARG A 35 13.39 0.97 8.44
N PRO A 36 14.64 0.89 8.94
CA PRO A 36 14.89 0.33 10.25
C PRO A 36 13.97 0.98 11.28
N SER A 37 13.35 0.14 12.12
CA SER A 37 12.38 0.52 13.16
C SER A 37 11.09 1.22 12.69
N SER A 38 10.79 1.24 11.39
CA SER A 38 9.55 1.76 10.83
C SER A 38 8.66 0.63 10.34
N GLN A 39 7.84 0.10 11.25
CA GLN A 39 6.92 -0.99 10.95
C GLN A 39 5.48 -0.49 10.82
N HIS A 40 4.83 -0.90 9.75
CA HIS A 40 3.44 -0.59 9.46
C HIS A 40 2.63 -1.86 9.27
N VAL A 41 1.33 -1.79 9.58
CA VAL A 41 0.40 -2.88 9.32
C VAL A 41 -0.54 -2.45 8.21
N VAL A 42 -0.65 -3.27 7.17
CA VAL A 42 -1.58 -3.12 6.06
C VAL A 42 -2.69 -4.15 6.23
N ASP A 43 -3.93 -3.73 6.10
CA ASP A 43 -5.11 -4.60 6.01
C ASP A 43 -5.76 -4.41 4.64
N LEU A 44 -5.66 -5.43 3.78
CA LEU A 44 -6.21 -5.37 2.43
C LEU A 44 -7.74 -5.51 2.39
N VAL A 45 -8.37 -6.05 3.45
CA VAL A 45 -9.84 -6.15 3.50
C VAL A 45 -10.43 -4.79 3.82
N GLU A 46 -9.82 -4.11 4.79
CA GLU A 46 -10.26 -2.78 5.22
C GLU A 46 -9.71 -1.66 4.33
N ASN A 47 -8.86 -1.97 3.35
CA ASN A 47 -8.14 -0.99 2.53
C ASN A 47 -7.44 0.08 3.38
N SER A 48 -6.75 -0.36 4.44
CA SER A 48 -6.16 0.52 5.45
C SER A 48 -4.68 0.24 5.67
N CYS A 49 -3.99 1.25 6.19
CA CYS A 49 -2.59 1.11 6.60
C CYS A 49 -2.35 1.92 7.87
N SER A 50 -1.56 1.40 8.81
CA SER A 50 -1.28 2.10 10.08
C SER A 50 -0.60 3.47 9.91
N CYS A 51 -0.03 3.76 8.74
CA CYS A 51 0.46 5.09 8.38
C CYS A 51 -0.65 6.12 8.05
N ARG A 52 -1.92 5.69 8.00
CA ARG A 52 -3.14 6.45 7.73
C ARG A 52 -3.25 7.12 6.36
N ASN A 53 -2.20 7.07 5.53
CA ASN A 53 -2.25 7.70 4.21
C ASN A 53 -3.31 7.07 3.29
N TRP A 54 -3.52 5.75 3.37
CA TRP A 54 -4.54 5.09 2.56
C TRP A 54 -5.93 5.48 3.05
N ASP A 55 -6.14 5.40 4.36
CA ASP A 55 -7.39 5.76 5.04
C ASP A 55 -7.83 7.21 4.74
N LEU A 56 -6.87 8.15 4.65
CA LEU A 56 -7.15 9.56 4.42
C LEU A 56 -7.37 9.91 2.94
N THR A 57 -6.74 9.19 2.02
CA THR A 57 -6.72 9.56 0.60
C THR A 57 -7.54 8.63 -0.29
N GLY A 58 -7.91 7.45 0.20
CA GLY A 58 -8.45 6.36 -0.62
C GLY A 58 -7.43 5.75 -1.58
N ILE A 59 -6.18 6.23 -1.58
CA ILE A 59 -5.13 5.81 -2.51
C ILE A 59 -4.12 4.93 -1.74
N PRO A 60 -3.80 3.72 -2.25
CA PRO A 60 -2.79 2.87 -1.65
C PRO A 60 -1.47 3.62 -1.40
N CYS A 61 -1.00 3.60 -0.15
CA CYS A 61 0.29 4.14 0.21
C CYS A 61 1.42 3.19 -0.23
N MET A 62 2.68 3.63 -0.10
CA MET A 62 3.84 2.77 -0.44
C MET A 62 3.83 1.42 0.31
N HIS A 63 3.35 1.37 1.56
CA HIS A 63 3.24 0.12 2.33
C HIS A 63 2.22 -0.83 1.71
N ALA A 64 1.03 -0.31 1.39
CA ALA A 64 -0.03 -1.08 0.75
C ALA A 64 0.42 -1.60 -0.61
N LEU A 65 1.12 -0.77 -1.39
CA LEU A 65 1.64 -1.19 -2.70
C LEU A 65 2.71 -2.27 -2.59
N ALA A 66 3.54 -2.28 -1.55
CA ALA A 66 4.50 -3.37 -1.34
C ALA A 66 3.78 -4.72 -1.15
N VAL A 67 2.65 -4.69 -0.44
CA VAL A 67 1.81 -5.87 -0.20
C VAL A 67 1.04 -6.28 -1.45
N ILE A 68 0.45 -5.32 -2.17
CA ILE A 68 -0.30 -5.59 -3.40
C ILE A 68 0.62 -6.22 -4.45
N HIS A 69 1.85 -5.72 -4.60
CA HIS A 69 2.87 -6.34 -5.46
C HIS A 69 3.25 -7.75 -5.00
N LEU A 70 3.41 -7.97 -3.68
CA LEU A 70 3.69 -9.30 -3.14
C LEU A 70 2.58 -10.31 -3.48
N LYS A 71 1.32 -9.86 -3.52
CA LYS A 71 0.17 -10.70 -3.87
C LYS A 71 -0.10 -10.85 -5.37
N ASP A 72 0.65 -10.14 -6.21
CA ASP A 72 0.41 -10.06 -7.66
C ASP A 72 -1.03 -9.64 -8.01
N GLU A 73 -1.58 -8.68 -7.25
CA GLU A 73 -2.94 -8.18 -7.44
C GLU A 73 -2.94 -6.82 -8.16
N PHE A 74 -4.04 -6.52 -8.85
CA PHE A 74 -4.18 -5.25 -9.55
C PHE A 74 -4.42 -4.11 -8.56
N LEU A 75 -3.53 -3.12 -8.54
CA LEU A 75 -3.66 -1.93 -7.68
C LEU A 75 -4.95 -1.14 -7.92
N GLU A 76 -5.53 -1.23 -9.12
CA GLU A 76 -6.73 -0.48 -9.48
C GLU A 76 -7.95 -0.97 -8.69
N THR A 77 -7.91 -2.21 -8.20
CA THR A 77 -8.90 -2.79 -7.28
C THR A 77 -8.91 -2.09 -5.91
N TYR A 78 -7.84 -1.39 -5.57
CA TYR A 78 -7.55 -0.86 -4.24
C TYR A 78 -7.63 0.68 -4.16
N VAL A 79 -7.94 1.36 -5.27
CA VAL A 79 -8.16 2.80 -5.29
C VAL A 79 -9.63 3.09 -4.99
N GLN A 80 -9.89 3.79 -3.90
CA GLN A 80 -11.23 4.25 -3.51
C GLN A 80 -11.44 5.66 -4.10
N THR A 81 -12.36 5.78 -5.05
CA THR A 81 -12.78 7.05 -5.69
C THR A 81 -14.15 7.50 -5.22
#